data_AF-A0A356QRE7-F1
#
_entry.id   AF-A0A356QRE7-F1
#
_cell.length_a   1.000
_cell.length_b   1.000
_cell.length_c   1.000
_cell.angle_alpha   90.00
_cell.angle_beta   90.00
_cell.angle_gamma   90.00
#
_symmetry.space_group_name_H-M   'P 1'
#
loop_
_entity.id
_entity.type
_entity.pdbx_description
1 polymer ?
#
loop_
_entity_poly.entity_id
_entity_poly.type
_entity_poly.pdbx_seq_one_letter_code
_entity_poly.pdbx_strand_id
1 'polypeptide(L)'
;EQGQVLRGQQKSGYWLIDVAEAGDYDIELRRWPKEADGTIQGTLPDGTGTALPITQASLYFAGHNHMSIGEKKGYQFEGLTKQVKKDDKGITFTMHLKKGPTALHTWFRGKDNTMLSAYYVYVSPKNGVQNR
;
A
#
# COMPACT_ATOMS: atom_id res chain seq x y z
N GLU A 1 11.54 -0.42 -19.41
CA GLU A 1 11.12 -0.76 -18.03
C GLU A 1 9.60 -1.06 -17.85
N GLN A 2 8.85 -1.55 -18.85
CA GLN A 2 7.41 -1.93 -18.68
C GLN A 2 7.15 -3.44 -18.57
N GLY A 3 8.04 -4.29 -19.07
CA GLY A 3 7.85 -5.75 -19.11
C GLY A 3 7.92 -6.48 -17.76
N GLN A 4 8.36 -5.81 -16.69
CA GLN A 4 8.52 -6.41 -15.36
C GLN A 4 7.26 -6.31 -14.49
N VAL A 5 6.47 -5.25 -14.65
CA VAL A 5 5.16 -5.08 -14.00
C VAL A 5 4.17 -6.15 -14.49
N LEU A 6 4.28 -6.52 -15.76
CA LEU A 6 3.44 -7.53 -16.40
C LEU A 6 3.63 -8.95 -15.85
N ARG A 7 4.84 -9.29 -15.37
CA ARG A 7 5.18 -10.64 -14.90
C ARG A 7 4.88 -10.90 -13.43
N GLY A 8 4.35 -9.92 -12.68
CA GLY A 8 4.03 -10.12 -11.28
C GLY A 8 5.25 -10.39 -10.39
N GLN A 9 6.46 -9.98 -10.81
CA GLN A 9 7.69 -10.30 -10.09
C GLN A 9 7.64 -9.76 -8.65
N GLN A 10 8.02 -10.61 -7.71
CA GLN A 10 8.14 -10.29 -6.29
C GLN A 10 9.24 -9.24 -6.09
N LYS A 11 8.83 -7.97 -5.97
CA LYS A 11 9.71 -6.88 -5.53
C LYS A 11 9.48 -6.64 -4.04
N SER A 12 10.56 -6.63 -3.27
CA SER A 12 10.60 -6.16 -1.88
C SER A 12 11.30 -4.79 -1.87
N GLY A 13 10.58 -3.76 -2.31
CA GLY A 13 11.08 -2.38 -2.28
C GLY A 13 10.50 -1.61 -1.10
N TYR A 14 11.21 -0.59 -0.64
CA TYR A 14 10.68 0.44 0.26
C TYR A 14 10.79 1.80 -0.42
N TRP A 15 9.86 2.68 -0.10
CA TRP A 15 9.83 4.05 -0.59
C TRP A 15 10.42 4.95 0.49
N LEU A 16 11.43 5.74 0.15
CA LEU A 16 11.89 6.84 1.00
C LEU A 16 11.01 8.05 0.71
N ILE A 17 10.36 8.57 1.74
CA ILE A 17 9.42 9.67 1.63
C ILE A 17 9.91 10.76 2.57
N ASP A 18 10.03 11.99 2.07
CA ASP A 18 10.19 13.17 2.92
C ASP A 18 8.82 13.83 3.10
N VAL A 19 8.28 13.74 4.31
CA VAL A 19 6.99 14.34 4.65
C VAL A 19 7.21 15.81 4.92
N ALA A 20 6.88 16.67 3.95
CA ALA A 20 7.10 18.11 4.05
C ALA A 20 6.29 18.75 5.20
N GLU A 21 5.06 18.27 5.43
CA GLU A 21 4.13 18.80 6.43
C GLU A 21 3.51 17.67 7.25
N ALA A 22 3.49 17.83 8.57
CA ALA A 22 2.81 16.87 9.44
C ALA A 22 1.29 16.97 9.26
N GLY A 23 0.58 15.85 9.28
CA GLY A 23 -0.86 15.84 9.07
C GLY A 23 -1.45 14.46 8.85
N ASP A 24 -2.76 14.41 8.66
CA ASP A 24 -3.45 13.17 8.28
C ASP A 24 -3.40 12.99 6.76
N TYR A 25 -3.02 11.81 6.33
CA TYR A 25 -2.90 11.45 4.92
C TYR A 25 -3.71 10.19 4.63
N ASP A 26 -4.27 10.17 3.42
CA ASP A 26 -4.76 8.97 2.77
C ASP A 26 -3.66 8.43 1.84
N ILE A 27 -3.31 7.16 2.08
CA ILE A 27 -2.31 6.41 1.31
C ILE A 27 -3.02 5.26 0.61
N GLU A 28 -3.13 5.38 -0.71
CA GLU A 28 -3.78 4.38 -1.56
C GLU A 28 -2.73 3.48 -2.22
N LEU A 29 -2.77 2.20 -1.90
CA LEU A 29 -1.96 1.16 -2.53
C LEU A 29 -2.67 0.61 -3.75
N ARG A 30 -1.99 0.57 -4.90
CA ARG A 30 -2.53 -0.03 -6.13
C ARG A 30 -1.51 -0.93 -6.82
N ARG A 31 -2.04 -1.91 -7.55
CA ARG A 31 -1.27 -2.71 -8.51
C ARG A 31 -1.18 -2.04 -9.88
N TRP A 32 -2.26 -1.40 -10.30
CA TRP A 32 -2.34 -0.68 -11.57
C TRP A 32 -2.47 0.82 -11.31
N PRO A 33 -1.91 1.68 -12.18
CA PRO A 33 -2.13 3.12 -12.07
C PRO A 33 -3.63 3.44 -12.25
N LYS A 34 -4.08 4.58 -11.75
CA LYS A 34 -5.52 4.95 -11.74
C LYS A 34 -6.13 4.94 -13.14
N GLU A 35 -5.36 5.39 -14.12
CA GLU A 35 -5.74 5.57 -15.51
C GLU A 35 -5.96 4.25 -16.25
N ALA A 36 -5.34 3.15 -15.77
CA ALA A 36 -5.42 1.84 -16.41
C ALA A 36 -6.62 1.01 -15.95
N ASP A 37 -7.34 1.46 -14.91
CA ASP A 37 -8.60 0.90 -14.41
C ASP A 37 -8.62 -0.59 -14.02
N GLY A 38 -7.46 -1.24 -13.91
CA GLY A 38 -7.35 -2.63 -13.47
C GLY A 38 -7.61 -2.82 -11.97
N THR A 39 -8.19 -3.96 -11.60
CA THR A 39 -8.35 -4.35 -10.18
C THR A 39 -7.05 -4.93 -9.62
N ILE A 40 -6.88 -4.93 -8.29
CA ILE A 40 -5.69 -5.48 -7.65
C ILE A 40 -5.52 -6.97 -8.01
N GLN A 41 -6.61 -7.74 -7.99
CA GLN A 41 -6.61 -9.17 -8.32
C GLN A 41 -6.58 -9.45 -9.82
N GLY A 42 -7.05 -8.52 -10.65
CA GLY A 42 -7.34 -8.75 -12.06
C GLY A 42 -6.24 -8.33 -13.04
N THR A 43 -6.57 -8.48 -14.32
CA THR A 43 -5.86 -7.92 -15.47
C THR A 43 -6.30 -6.48 -15.72
N LEU A 44 -5.66 -5.82 -16.67
CA LEU A 44 -6.17 -4.59 -17.27
C LEU A 44 -7.44 -4.88 -18.12
N PRO A 45 -8.26 -3.84 -18.43
CA PRO A 45 -9.47 -4.00 -19.23
C PRO A 45 -9.25 -4.57 -20.64
N ASP A 46 -8.06 -4.36 -21.21
CA ASP A 46 -7.64 -4.93 -22.50
C ASP A 46 -7.18 -6.40 -22.40
N GLY A 47 -7.26 -7.00 -21.21
CA GLY A 47 -6.81 -8.37 -20.92
C GLY A 47 -5.33 -8.48 -20.61
N THR A 48 -4.56 -7.39 -20.66
CA THR A 48 -3.12 -7.40 -20.41
C THR A 48 -2.82 -7.65 -18.93
N GLY A 49 -1.79 -8.46 -18.66
CA GLY A 49 -1.34 -8.82 -17.31
C GLY A 49 -1.80 -10.19 -16.85
N THR A 50 -1.61 -10.50 -15.57
CA THR A 50 -1.96 -11.80 -14.99
C THR A 50 -2.80 -11.61 -13.74
N ALA A 51 -3.90 -12.33 -13.60
CA ALA A 51 -4.67 -12.33 -12.36
C ALA A 51 -3.83 -12.91 -11.22
N LEU A 52 -3.83 -12.25 -10.06
CA LEU A 52 -3.09 -12.69 -8.87
C LEU A 52 -4.08 -12.91 -7.72
N PRO A 53 -3.94 -13.99 -6.93
CA PRO A 53 -4.88 -14.33 -5.86
C PRO A 53 -4.65 -13.48 -4.59
N ILE A 54 -4.51 -12.15 -4.75
CA ILE A 54 -4.24 -11.18 -3.68
C ILE A 54 -5.49 -11.01 -2.81
N THR A 55 -5.35 -11.23 -1.51
CA THR A 55 -6.45 -11.14 -0.54
C THR A 55 -6.23 -10.09 0.54
N GLN A 56 -5.02 -9.55 0.66
CA GLN A 56 -4.65 -8.59 1.69
C GLN A 56 -3.70 -7.53 1.15
N ALA A 57 -3.85 -6.32 1.66
CA ALA A 57 -2.92 -5.21 1.49
C ALA A 57 -2.43 -4.76 2.86
N SER A 58 -1.15 -4.45 2.95
CA SER A 58 -0.52 -3.97 4.18
C SER A 58 0.47 -2.85 3.87
N LEU A 59 0.59 -1.91 4.81
CA LEU A 59 1.67 -0.94 4.81
C LEU A 59 2.29 -0.73 6.18
N TYR A 60 3.51 -0.23 6.20
CA TYR A 60 4.23 0.14 7.40
C TYR A 60 5.09 1.36 7.13
N PHE A 61 4.96 2.39 7.97
CA PHE A 61 5.84 3.55 7.99
C PHE A 61 6.78 3.45 9.20
N ALA A 62 8.09 3.47 8.93
CA ALA A 62 9.10 3.41 9.99
C ALA A 62 8.95 4.58 10.95
N GLY A 63 8.81 4.30 12.25
CA GLY A 63 8.72 5.32 13.31
C GLY A 63 7.33 5.94 13.53
N HIS A 64 6.31 5.55 12.77
CA HIS A 64 4.93 6.09 12.90
C HIS A 64 3.93 5.13 13.52
N ASN A 65 4.23 3.83 13.57
CA ASN A 65 3.41 2.81 14.24
C ASN A 65 4.13 2.20 15.45
N HIS A 66 4.46 3.02 16.46
CA HIS A 66 5.01 2.48 17.69
C HIS A 66 3.87 1.88 18.53
N MET A 67 3.72 0.56 18.46
CA MET A 67 3.03 -0.17 19.53
C MET A 67 3.81 0.05 20.84
N SER A 68 3.10 0.19 21.97
CA SER A 68 3.77 0.32 23.26
C SER A 68 4.59 -0.94 23.55
N ILE A 69 5.71 -0.82 24.28
CA ILE A 69 6.63 -1.95 24.55
C ILE A 69 5.89 -3.16 25.15
N GLY A 70 4.83 -2.94 25.94
CA GLY A 70 4.02 -4.01 26.53
C GLY A 70 3.12 -4.76 25.52
N GLU A 71 2.84 -4.15 24.38
CA GLU A 71 2.03 -4.76 23.30
C GLU A 71 2.90 -5.44 22.23
N LYS A 72 4.23 -5.22 22.26
CA LYS A 72 5.16 -5.81 21.31
C LYS A 72 5.33 -7.31 21.57
N LYS A 73 4.75 -8.13 20.70
CA LYS A 73 5.12 -9.55 20.58
C LYS A 73 6.21 -9.69 19.52
N GLY A 74 7.21 -10.53 19.76
CA GLY A 74 8.43 -10.68 18.92
C GLY A 74 8.23 -11.05 17.45
N TYR A 75 6.99 -11.20 16.98
CA TYR A 75 6.62 -11.54 15.60
C TYR A 75 5.41 -10.77 15.07
N GLN A 76 4.96 -9.73 15.77
CA GLN A 76 3.79 -8.96 15.36
C GLN A 76 4.15 -7.91 14.31
N PHE A 77 3.43 -7.93 13.20
CA PHE A 77 3.51 -6.88 12.20
C PHE A 77 2.90 -5.59 12.77
N GLU A 78 3.72 -4.55 12.96
CA GLU A 78 3.28 -3.24 13.47
C GLU A 78 2.63 -2.35 12.39
N GLY A 79 2.49 -2.84 11.15
CA GLY A 79 1.84 -2.10 10.07
C GLY A 79 0.31 -2.24 10.05
N LEU A 80 -0.34 -1.42 9.23
CA LEU A 80 -1.77 -1.54 8.97
C LEU A 80 -2.02 -2.62 7.92
N THR A 81 -3.11 -3.37 8.07
CA THR A 81 -3.54 -4.39 7.11
C THR A 81 -5.03 -4.29 6.85
N LYS A 82 -5.43 -4.42 5.58
CA LYS A 82 -6.83 -4.44 5.13
C LYS A 82 -7.05 -5.60 4.15
N GLN A 83 -8.26 -6.12 4.11
CA GLN A 83 -8.68 -7.13 3.14
C GLN A 83 -8.81 -6.51 1.75
N VAL A 84 -8.44 -7.26 0.72
CA VAL A 84 -8.68 -6.96 -0.70
C VAL A 84 -9.86 -7.81 -1.19
N LYS A 85 -10.86 -7.15 -1.77
CA LYS A 85 -12.02 -7.74 -2.44
C LYS A 85 -11.79 -7.77 -3.96
N LYS A 86 -12.62 -8.54 -4.66
CA LYS A 86 -12.49 -8.82 -6.10
C LYS A 86 -12.50 -7.56 -6.97
N ASP A 87 -13.31 -6.58 -6.60
CA ASP A 87 -13.52 -5.36 -7.38
C ASP A 87 -12.65 -4.18 -6.91
N ASP A 88 -11.81 -4.40 -5.90
CA ASP A 88 -10.95 -3.34 -5.37
C ASP A 88 -9.86 -2.98 -6.39
N LYS A 89 -9.88 -1.73 -6.84
CA LYS A 89 -8.85 -1.15 -7.71
C LYS A 89 -7.68 -0.55 -6.91
N GLY A 90 -7.91 -0.25 -5.65
CA GLY A 90 -6.93 0.28 -4.70
C GLY A 90 -7.39 0.07 -3.27
N ILE A 91 -6.45 0.07 -2.32
CA ILE A 91 -6.74 0.03 -0.88
C ILE A 91 -6.18 1.27 -0.22
N THR A 92 -7.06 2.06 0.39
CA THR A 92 -6.68 3.30 1.10
C THR A 92 -6.51 3.05 2.59
N PHE A 93 -5.41 3.53 3.13
CA PHE A 93 -5.14 3.62 4.56
C PHE A 93 -5.09 5.08 4.96
N THR A 94 -5.55 5.38 6.17
CA THR A 94 -5.44 6.73 6.73
C THR A 94 -4.50 6.68 7.91
N MET A 95 -3.54 7.61 7.97
CA MET A 95 -2.67 7.77 9.14
C MET A 95 -2.14 9.19 9.28
N HIS A 96 -1.78 9.51 10.52
CA HIS A 96 -1.08 10.74 10.85
C HIS A 96 0.43 10.59 10.60
N LEU A 97 0.98 11.39 9.69
CA LEU A 97 2.42 11.44 9.42
C LEU A 97 3.04 12.66 10.10
N LYS A 98 4.18 12.43 10.75
CA LYS A 98 5.06 13.49 11.25
C LYS A 98 5.91 14.03 10.09
N LYS A 99 6.26 15.31 10.16
CA LYS A 99 7.21 15.94 9.25
C LYS A 99 8.58 15.26 9.29
N GLY A 100 9.21 15.12 8.14
CA GLY A 100 10.59 14.63 7.97
C GLY A 100 10.68 13.30 7.21
N PRO A 101 11.90 12.75 7.12
CA PRO A 101 12.15 11.54 6.36
C PRO A 101 11.56 10.30 7.04
N THR A 102 10.94 9.44 6.26
CA THR A 102 10.39 8.15 6.68
C THR A 102 10.49 7.11 5.57
N ALA A 103 10.46 5.84 5.94
CA ALA A 103 10.45 4.72 5.01
C ALA A 103 9.08 4.04 5.01
N LEU A 104 8.47 3.94 3.83
CA LEU A 104 7.23 3.23 3.59
C LEU A 104 7.51 1.85 2.99
N HIS A 105 7.03 0.82 3.66
CA HIS A 105 6.98 -0.54 3.15
C HIS A 105 5.55 -0.92 2.80
N THR A 106 5.36 -1.65 1.71
CA THR A 106 4.05 -2.09 1.23
C THR A 106 4.07 -3.55 0.82
N TRP A 107 2.95 -4.23 1.04
CA TRP A 107 2.76 -5.61 0.64
C TRP A 107 1.32 -5.85 0.18
N PHE A 108 1.17 -6.52 -0.95
CA PHE A 108 0.02 -7.32 -1.28
C PHE A 108 0.35 -8.79 -0.98
N ARG A 109 -0.53 -9.47 -0.24
CA ARG A 109 -0.43 -10.89 0.10
C ARG A 109 -1.64 -11.64 -0.42
N GLY A 110 -1.45 -12.88 -0.81
CA GLY A 110 -2.48 -13.72 -1.41
C GLY A 110 -2.26 -15.20 -1.16
N LYS A 111 -3.06 -16.03 -1.84
CA LYS A 111 -2.87 -17.49 -1.86
C LYS A 111 -1.62 -17.87 -2.64
N ASP A 112 -1.22 -19.14 -2.55
CA ASP A 112 -0.15 -19.74 -3.36
C ASP A 112 1.20 -19.01 -3.24
N ASN A 113 1.53 -18.57 -2.01
CA ASN A 113 2.72 -17.77 -1.69
C ASN A 113 2.81 -16.43 -2.45
N THR A 114 1.69 -15.91 -2.96
CA THR A 114 1.65 -14.60 -3.61
C THR A 114 2.01 -13.52 -2.61
N MET A 115 3.14 -12.87 -2.85
CA MET A 115 3.57 -11.68 -2.11
C MET A 115 4.33 -10.74 -3.04
N LEU A 116 3.93 -9.46 -3.07
CA LEU A 116 4.57 -8.42 -3.87
C LEU A 116 4.36 -7.05 -3.22
N SER A 117 5.25 -6.08 -3.44
CA SER A 117 4.98 -4.69 -3.06
C SER A 117 3.87 -4.08 -3.93
N ALA A 118 3.24 -3.01 -3.43
CA ALA A 118 2.37 -2.19 -4.25
C ALA A 118 3.19 -1.54 -5.37
N TYR A 119 2.66 -1.54 -6.59
CA TYR A 119 3.36 -0.97 -7.75
C TYR A 119 3.19 0.54 -7.83
N TYR A 120 2.07 1.03 -7.29
CA TYR A 120 1.76 2.45 -7.19
C TYR A 120 1.30 2.75 -5.77
N VAL A 121 1.77 3.89 -5.26
CA VAL A 121 1.32 4.48 -4.01
C VAL A 121 0.91 5.91 -4.31
N TYR A 122 -0.35 6.24 -4.02
CA TYR A 122 -0.83 7.62 -4.10
C TYR A 122 -1.00 8.13 -2.68
N VAL A 123 -0.42 9.30 -2.40
CA VAL A 123 -0.51 9.96 -1.09
C VAL A 123 -1.22 11.28 -1.29
N SER A 124 -2.27 11.52 -0.50
CA SER A 124 -3.00 12.78 -0.50
C SER A 124 -3.29 13.22 0.94
N PRO A 125 -3.26 14.52 1.25
CA PRO A 125 -3.81 15.01 2.51
C PRO A 125 -5.24 14.51 2.68
N LYS A 126 -5.58 14.07 3.88
CA LYS A 126 -6.95 13.72 4.22
C LYS A 126 -7.72 15.02 4.34
N ASN A 127 -8.48 15.38 3.31
CA ASN A 127 -9.35 16.55 3.33
C ASN A 127 -10.51 16.32 4.31
N GLY A 128 -10.27 16.58 5.59
CA GLY A 128 -11.31 16.93 6.55
C GLY A 128 -11.47 18.44 6.56
N VAL A 129 -12.69 18.93 6.30
CA VAL A 129 -13.05 20.34 6.54
C VAL A 129 -12.63 20.70 7.97
N GLN A 130 -11.60 21.52 8.12
CA GLN A 130 -11.39 22.33 9.31
C GLN A 130 -11.56 23.79 8.89
N ASN A 131 -12.79 24.27 9.01
CA ASN A 131 -13.08 25.68 9.19
C ASN A 131 -14.37 25.78 10.00
N ARG A 132 -14.21 25.84 11.33
CA ARG A 132 -14.81 26.83 12.23
C ARG A 132 -14.24 26.67 13.62
#